data_AF-A0A536F1H4-F1
#
_entry.id   AF-A0A536F1H4-F1
#
_cell.length_a   1.000
_cell.length_b   1.000
_cell.length_c   1.000
_cell.angle_alpha   90.00
_cell.angle_beta   90.00
_cell.angle_gamma   90.00
#
_symmetry.space_group_name_H-M   'P 1'
#
loop_
_entity.id
_entity.type
_entity.pdbx_description
1 polymer ?
#
loop_
_entity_poly.entity_id
_entity_poly.type
_entity_poly.pdbx_seq_one_letter_code
_entity_poly.pdbx_strand_id
1 'polypeptide(L)'
;MDINDVWALPLAPGSLRARGHAFGCGVLYFLAEETCGVEATARIIGYLASQSARQCGPCLFGLGAIDAACRRLAARSAQPDDLKRIARWSGQLAGRGACKHPDGATGLLRSALGVFADDYAAHQRGFCVHRAPAVGRPVAMAEAVA
;
A
#
# COMPACT_ATOMS: atom_id res chain seq x y z
N MET A 1 -19.86 3.80 3.88
CA MET A 1 -19.52 3.37 5.25
C MET A 1 -19.40 4.63 6.07
N ASP A 2 -20.15 4.75 7.16
CA ASP A 2 -20.05 5.91 8.06
C ASP A 2 -18.72 5.82 8.82
N ILE A 3 -18.03 6.95 8.99
CA ILE A 3 -16.76 7.02 9.74
C ILE A 3 -16.97 6.61 11.21
N ASN A 4 -18.14 6.91 11.78
CA ASN A 4 -18.48 6.58 13.17
C ASN A 4 -18.58 5.06 13.39
N ASP A 5 -19.05 4.31 12.38
CA ASP A 5 -19.10 2.84 12.42
C ASP A 5 -17.70 2.20 12.40
N VAL A 6 -16.70 2.91 11.88
CA VAL A 6 -15.30 2.42 11.80
C VAL A 6 -14.55 2.75 13.08
N TRP A 7 -14.77 3.94 13.66
CA TRP A 7 -14.11 4.36 14.90
C TRP A 7 -14.44 3.48 16.09
N ALA A 8 -15.65 2.93 16.16
CA ALA A 8 -16.06 2.02 17.22
C ALA A 8 -15.58 0.57 17.00
N LEU A 9 -14.92 0.26 15.88
CA LEU A 9 -14.52 -1.10 15.54
C LEU A 9 -13.35 -1.56 16.43
N PRO A 10 -13.47 -2.69 17.16
CA PRO A 10 -12.36 -3.21 17.93
C PRO A 10 -11.17 -3.57 17.03
N LEU A 11 -9.97 -3.13 17.43
CA LEU A 11 -8.69 -3.49 16.81
C LEU A 11 -8.28 -4.92 17.18
N ALA A 12 -9.16 -5.87 16.88
CA ALA A 12 -8.97 -7.29 17.13
C ALA A 12 -8.90 -8.04 15.79
N PRO A 13 -8.01 -9.04 15.65
CA PRO A 13 -7.87 -9.76 14.38
C PRO A 13 -9.17 -10.40 13.88
N GLY A 14 -10.02 -10.90 14.78
CA GLY A 14 -11.34 -11.47 14.43
C GLY A 14 -12.31 -10.43 13.89
N SER A 15 -12.46 -9.31 14.60
CA SER A 15 -13.37 -8.20 14.23
C SER A 15 -13.00 -7.58 12.89
N LEU A 16 -11.70 -7.38 12.65
CA LEU A 16 -11.21 -6.81 11.38
C LEU A 16 -11.35 -7.80 10.22
N ARG A 17 -11.08 -9.10 10.44
CA ARG A 17 -11.29 -10.14 9.43
C ARG A 17 -12.75 -10.27 8.99
N ALA A 18 -13.69 -10.15 9.91
CA ALA A 18 -15.13 -10.18 9.59
C ALA A 18 -15.55 -9.07 8.61
N ARG A 19 -14.74 -8.00 8.49
CA ARG A 19 -14.95 -6.88 7.57
C ARG A 19 -14.00 -6.91 6.36
N GLY A 20 -13.29 -8.02 6.15
CA GLY A 20 -12.36 -8.18 5.03
C GLY A 20 -11.02 -7.46 5.22
N HIS A 21 -10.70 -7.00 6.43
CA HIS A 21 -9.41 -6.39 6.76
C HIS A 21 -8.48 -7.42 7.44
N ALA A 22 -7.19 -7.10 7.49
CA ALA A 22 -6.19 -7.89 8.19
C ALA A 22 -5.52 -7.06 9.28
N PHE A 23 -5.37 -7.64 10.46
CA PHE A 23 -4.60 -7.06 11.56
C PHE A 23 -3.56 -8.07 12.02
N GLY A 24 -2.31 -7.81 11.62
CA GLY A 24 -1.18 -8.71 11.82
C GLY A 24 -0.49 -8.43 13.17
N CYS A 25 0.73 -7.92 13.11
CA CYS A 25 1.60 -7.65 14.26
C CYS A 25 1.16 -6.48 15.18
N GLY A 26 -0.10 -6.02 15.07
CA GLY A 26 -0.61 -4.94 15.92
C GLY A 26 -0.04 -3.54 15.62
N VAL A 27 0.64 -3.36 14.47
CA VAL A 27 1.22 -2.06 14.10
C VAL A 27 0.19 -1.19 13.41
N LEU A 28 0.05 0.04 13.90
CA LEU A 28 -0.77 1.09 13.30
C LEU A 28 0.10 2.26 12.89
N TYR A 29 -0.23 2.84 11.75
CA TYR A 29 0.42 4.04 11.23
C TYR A 29 -0.65 5.01 10.74
N PHE A 30 -0.60 6.23 11.25
CA PHE A 30 -1.51 7.30 10.84
C PHE A 30 -0.86 8.10 9.72
N LEU A 31 -1.52 8.12 8.57
CA LEU A 31 -1.13 8.95 7.45
C LEU A 31 -1.80 10.32 7.62
N ALA A 32 -1.02 11.40 7.64
CA ALA A 32 -1.57 12.75 7.68
C ALA A 32 -2.40 13.01 6.41
N GLU A 33 -3.50 13.75 6.54
CA GLU A 33 -4.46 14.04 5.47
C GLU A 33 -3.77 14.60 4.21
N GLU A 34 -2.74 15.42 4.41
CA GLU A 34 -2.05 16.11 3.31
C GLU A 34 -0.98 15.24 2.63
N THR A 35 -0.82 14.00 3.07
CA THR A 35 0.16 13.09 2.51
C THR A 35 -0.44 12.34 1.34
N CYS A 36 0.20 12.44 0.17
CA CYS A 36 -0.19 11.65 -0.99
C CYS A 36 -0.14 10.13 -0.71
N GLY A 37 -1.30 9.47 -0.82
CA GLY A 37 -1.43 8.04 -0.59
C GLY A 37 -0.64 7.18 -1.57
N VAL A 38 -0.49 7.65 -2.82
CA VAL A 38 0.31 6.97 -3.86
C VAL A 38 1.80 6.97 -3.49
N GLU A 39 2.33 8.10 -3.04
CA GLU A 39 3.74 8.22 -2.64
C GLU A 39 4.03 7.48 -1.33
N ALA A 40 3.11 7.53 -0.36
CA ALA A 40 3.21 6.73 0.85
C ALA A 40 3.22 5.23 0.54
N THR A 41 2.30 4.76 -0.30
CA THR A 41 2.22 3.36 -0.70
C THR A 41 3.47 2.94 -1.47
N ALA A 42 3.96 3.75 -2.41
CA ALA A 42 5.18 3.44 -3.16
C ALA A 42 6.41 3.29 -2.25
N ARG A 43 6.55 4.12 -1.20
CA ARG A 43 7.63 3.97 -0.21
C ARG A 43 7.54 2.64 0.55
N ILE A 44 6.36 2.28 1.02
CA ILE A 44 6.17 1.03 1.77
C ILE A 44 6.39 -0.19 0.86
N ILE A 45 5.85 -0.16 -0.36
CA ILE A 45 6.05 -1.23 -1.34
C ILE A 45 7.52 -1.38 -1.73
N GLY A 46 8.24 -0.27 -1.93
CA GLY A 46 9.68 -0.31 -2.21
C GLY A 46 10.47 -0.93 -1.05
N TYR A 47 10.13 -0.57 0.20
CA TYR A 47 10.70 -1.23 1.37
C TYR A 47 10.40 -2.74 1.36
N LEU A 48 9.13 -3.15 1.23
CA LEU A 48 8.75 -4.58 1.23
C LEU A 48 9.42 -5.36 0.08
N ALA A 49 9.54 -4.77 -1.11
CA ALA A 49 10.25 -5.38 -2.23
C ALA A 49 11.75 -5.58 -1.90
N SER A 50 12.40 -4.61 -1.24
CA SER A 50 13.80 -4.73 -0.79
C SER A 50 14.01 -5.79 0.30
N GLN A 51 12.99 -6.08 1.11
CA GLN A 51 13.03 -7.11 2.16
C GLN A 51 12.68 -8.52 1.63
N SER A 52 12.49 -8.66 0.33
CA SER A 52 12.21 -9.95 -0.31
C SER A 52 13.40 -10.91 -0.16
N ALA A 53 13.15 -12.10 0.37
CA ALA A 53 14.14 -13.19 0.40
C ALA A 53 14.38 -13.82 -0.99
N ARG A 54 13.62 -13.42 -2.02
CA ARG A 54 13.77 -13.86 -3.42
C ARG A 54 13.68 -15.38 -3.67
N GLN A 55 13.09 -16.13 -2.74
CA GLN A 55 12.99 -17.60 -2.82
C GLN A 55 11.89 -18.12 -3.77
N CYS A 56 10.99 -17.26 -4.26
CA CYS A 56 9.90 -17.66 -5.15
C CYS A 56 9.69 -16.63 -6.26
N GLY A 57 9.11 -17.05 -7.39
CA GLY A 57 8.82 -16.20 -8.54
C GLY A 57 8.04 -14.91 -8.19
N PRO A 58 6.96 -14.98 -7.37
CA PRO A 58 6.26 -13.77 -6.90
C PRO A 58 7.15 -12.77 -6.16
N CYS A 59 8.10 -13.26 -5.35
CA CYS A 59 9.04 -12.42 -4.62
C CYS A 59 10.14 -11.83 -5.50
N LEU A 60 10.69 -12.63 -6.43
CA LEU A 60 11.81 -12.23 -7.27
C LEU A 60 11.37 -11.32 -8.43
N PHE A 61 10.33 -11.72 -9.16
CA PHE A 61 9.87 -11.02 -10.36
C PHE A 61 8.63 -10.16 -10.07
N GLY A 62 7.69 -10.69 -9.28
CA GLY A 62 6.41 -10.05 -9.03
C GLY A 62 6.53 -8.75 -8.22
N LEU A 63 7.10 -8.82 -7.01
CA LEU A 63 7.27 -7.63 -6.16
C LEU A 63 8.19 -6.58 -6.79
N GLY A 64 9.24 -7.00 -7.50
CA GLY A 64 10.11 -6.08 -8.22
C GLY A 64 9.38 -5.31 -9.33
N ALA A 65 8.52 -5.99 -10.11
CA ALA A 65 7.72 -5.34 -11.14
C ALA A 65 6.69 -4.37 -10.55
N ILE A 66 6.07 -4.75 -9.43
CA ILE A 66 5.12 -3.91 -8.69
C ILE A 66 5.82 -2.65 -8.14
N ASP A 67 6.96 -2.79 -7.47
CA ASP A 67 7.74 -1.64 -6.95
C ASP A 67 8.09 -0.66 -8.08
N ALA A 68 8.63 -1.16 -9.19
CA ALA A 68 9.02 -0.32 -10.32
C ALA A 68 7.84 0.50 -10.87
N ALA A 69 6.64 -0.09 -10.98
CA ALA A 69 5.45 0.61 -11.44
C ALA A 69 4.92 1.60 -10.39
N CYS A 70 4.89 1.22 -9.11
CA CYS A 70 4.52 2.13 -8.01
C CYS A 70 5.43 3.36 -7.95
N ARG A 71 6.75 3.18 -8.15
CA ARG A 71 7.72 4.29 -8.19
C ARG A 71 7.47 5.24 -9.36
N ARG A 72 7.16 4.73 -10.54
CA ARG A 72 6.81 5.57 -11.71
C ARG A 72 5.53 6.35 -11.49
N LEU A 73 4.50 5.71 -10.94
CA LEU A 73 3.26 6.38 -10.54
C LEU A 73 3.57 7.49 -9.53
N ALA A 74 4.26 7.20 -8.43
CA ALA A 74 4.61 8.17 -7.41
C ALA A 74 5.43 9.36 -7.97
N ALA A 75 6.38 9.09 -8.87
CA ALA A 75 7.18 10.10 -9.54
C ALA A 75 6.46 10.87 -10.66
N ARG A 76 5.16 10.59 -10.88
CA ARG A 76 4.32 11.16 -11.95
C ARG A 76 4.91 10.93 -13.35
N SER A 77 5.64 9.83 -13.51
CA SER A 77 6.26 9.37 -14.76
C SER A 77 5.68 8.02 -15.19
N ALA A 78 4.38 7.84 -14.93
CA ALA A 78 3.66 6.60 -15.21
C ALA A 78 3.73 6.23 -16.69
N GLN A 79 3.93 4.95 -16.97
CA GLN A 79 3.72 4.39 -18.30
C GLN A 79 2.22 4.18 -18.54
N PRO A 80 1.75 4.10 -19.81
CA PRO A 80 0.32 4.10 -20.15
C PRO A 80 -0.56 3.08 -19.40
N ASP A 81 0.01 1.95 -18.97
CA ASP A 81 -0.73 0.87 -18.31
C ASP A 81 -0.22 0.56 -16.89
N ASP A 82 0.59 1.41 -16.27
CA ASP A 82 1.16 1.10 -14.94
C ASP A 82 0.08 0.84 -13.90
N LEU A 83 -0.96 1.68 -13.82
CA LEU A 83 -2.08 1.48 -12.90
C LEU A 83 -2.82 0.15 -13.16
N LYS A 84 -3.12 -0.15 -14.43
CA LYS A 84 -3.77 -1.41 -14.80
C LYS A 84 -2.90 -2.62 -14.45
N ARG A 85 -1.59 -2.52 -14.67
CA ARG A 85 -0.62 -3.58 -14.38
C ARG A 85 -0.54 -3.87 -12.89
N ILE A 86 -0.38 -2.84 -12.04
CA ILE A 86 -0.31 -3.06 -10.59
C ILE A 86 -1.63 -3.60 -10.01
N ALA A 87 -2.77 -3.13 -10.53
CA ALA A 87 -4.07 -3.70 -10.16
C ALA A 87 -4.15 -5.19 -10.50
N ARG A 88 -3.79 -5.56 -11.74
CA ARG A 88 -3.78 -6.96 -12.19
C ARG A 88 -2.80 -7.82 -11.37
N TRP A 89 -1.55 -7.40 -11.26
CA TRP A 89 -0.50 -8.16 -10.58
C TRP A 89 -0.80 -8.36 -9.10
N SER A 90 -1.36 -7.35 -8.43
CA SER A 90 -1.73 -7.46 -7.02
C SER A 90 -2.77 -8.56 -6.76
N GLY A 91 -3.66 -8.85 -7.71
CA GLY A 91 -4.57 -10.00 -7.65
C GLY A 91 -3.92 -11.33 -8.04
N GLN A 92 -2.99 -11.31 -8.99
CA GLN A 92 -2.35 -12.53 -9.51
C GLN A 92 -1.35 -13.17 -8.54
N LEU A 93 -0.63 -12.36 -7.75
CA LEU A 93 0.43 -12.82 -6.85
C LEU A 93 -0.10 -13.45 -5.54
N ALA A 94 -1.32 -13.09 -5.12
CA ALA A 94 -1.89 -13.54 -3.86
C ALA A 94 -1.95 -15.07 -3.78
N GLY A 95 -1.46 -15.63 -2.67
CA GLY A 95 -1.43 -17.05 -2.37
C GLY A 95 -0.35 -17.86 -3.11
N ARG A 96 0.53 -17.22 -3.90
CA ARG A 96 1.51 -17.93 -4.74
C ARG A 96 2.94 -17.89 -4.22
N GLY A 97 3.19 -17.21 -3.11
CA GLY A 97 4.51 -17.11 -2.50
C GLY A 97 4.90 -18.36 -1.71
N ALA A 98 6.21 -18.59 -1.58
CA ALA A 98 6.75 -19.58 -0.62
C ALA A 98 6.51 -19.17 0.85
N CYS A 99 6.23 -17.89 1.10
CA CYS A 99 5.80 -17.35 2.39
C CYS A 99 4.69 -16.32 2.19
N LYS A 100 4.20 -15.72 3.29
CA LYS A 100 3.12 -14.70 3.28
C LYS A 100 3.59 -13.27 2.99
N HIS A 101 4.89 -13.05 2.78
CA HIS A 101 5.44 -11.73 2.42
C HIS A 101 4.78 -11.09 1.18
N PRO A 102 4.71 -11.77 0.01
CA PRO A 102 4.06 -11.19 -1.17
C PRO A 102 2.55 -10.98 -0.98
N ASP A 103 1.88 -11.80 -0.16
CA ASP A 103 0.47 -11.63 0.19
C ASP A 103 0.26 -10.34 1.00
N GLY A 104 1.15 -10.06 1.97
CA GLY A 104 1.12 -8.82 2.74
C GLY A 104 1.33 -7.57 1.86
N ALA A 105 2.34 -7.59 1.00
CA ALA A 105 2.64 -6.47 0.10
C ALA A 105 1.50 -6.21 -0.91
N THR A 106 0.94 -7.26 -1.51
CA THR A 106 -0.15 -7.11 -2.49
C THR A 106 -1.48 -6.79 -1.83
N GLY A 107 -1.73 -7.27 -0.60
CA GLY A 107 -2.88 -6.87 0.21
C GLY A 107 -2.87 -5.38 0.55
N LEU A 108 -1.72 -4.85 0.98
CA LEU A 108 -1.53 -3.41 1.20
C LEU A 108 -1.83 -2.62 -0.07
N LEU A 109 -1.22 -3.01 -1.21
CA LEU A 109 -1.40 -2.32 -2.48
C LEU A 109 -2.86 -2.35 -2.96
N ARG A 110 -3.56 -3.48 -2.82
CA ARG A 110 -4.98 -3.58 -3.18
C ARG A 110 -5.85 -2.66 -2.35
N SER A 111 -5.58 -2.55 -1.05
CA SER A 111 -6.27 -1.60 -0.17
C SER A 111 -6.03 -0.16 -0.64
N ALA A 112 -4.78 0.20 -0.89
CA ALA A 112 -4.40 1.52 -1.37
C ALA A 112 -5.05 1.88 -2.72
N LEU A 113 -5.12 0.94 -3.67
CA LEU A 113 -5.79 1.14 -4.95
C LEU A 113 -7.29 1.45 -4.82
N GLY A 114 -7.94 0.92 -3.77
CA GLY A 114 -9.35 1.22 -3.49
C GLY A 114 -9.53 2.54 -2.74
N VAL A 115 -8.74 2.78 -1.69
CA VAL A 115 -8.85 3.97 -0.84
C VAL A 115 -8.40 5.24 -1.56
N PHE A 116 -7.34 5.16 -2.37
CA PHE A 116 -6.74 6.30 -3.07
C PHE A 116 -6.99 6.23 -4.58
N ALA A 117 -8.14 5.72 -5.01
CA ALA A 117 -8.43 5.47 -6.43
C ALA A 117 -8.27 6.74 -7.28
N ASP A 118 -8.76 7.89 -6.80
CA ASP A 118 -8.66 9.17 -7.51
C ASP A 118 -7.21 9.68 -7.59
N ASP A 119 -6.43 9.53 -6.52
CA ASP A 119 -5.00 9.87 -6.49
C ASP A 119 -4.23 9.04 -7.51
N TYR A 120 -4.47 7.72 -7.55
CA TYR A 120 -3.85 6.83 -8.52
C TYR A 120 -4.22 7.22 -9.96
N ALA A 121 -5.48 7.58 -10.21
CA ALA A 121 -5.93 8.05 -11.51
C ALA A 121 -5.25 9.38 -11.91
N ALA A 122 -5.03 10.29 -10.96
CA ALA A 122 -4.27 11.52 -11.19
C ALA A 122 -2.79 11.25 -11.50
N HIS A 123 -2.14 10.40 -10.70
CA HIS A 123 -0.74 10.02 -10.90
C HIS A 123 -0.51 9.30 -12.24
N GLN A 124 -1.48 8.49 -12.69
CA GLN A 124 -1.45 7.87 -14.02
C GLN A 124 -1.53 8.91 -15.16
N ARG A 125 -2.16 10.07 -14.93
CA ARG A 125 -2.19 11.21 -15.84
C ARG A 125 -0.99 12.16 -15.68
N GLY A 126 -0.06 11.87 -14.76
CA GLY A 126 1.16 12.65 -14.58
C GLY A 126 1.05 13.83 -13.60
N PHE A 127 0.07 13.84 -12.70
CA PHE A 127 -0.01 14.89 -11.65
C PHE A 127 -0.45 14.33 -10.29
N CYS A 128 -0.22 15.11 -9.23
CA CYS A 128 -0.66 14.80 -7.87
C CYS A 128 -1.77 15.78 -7.46
N VAL A 129 -2.82 15.29 -6.80
CA VAL A 129 -3.91 16.14 -6.26
C VAL A 129 -3.56 16.75 -4.91
N HIS A 130 -2.59 16.16 -4.21
CA HIS A 130 -2.07 16.67 -2.94
C HIS A 130 -0.93 17.64 -3.19
N ARG A 131 -0.84 18.69 -2.36
CA ARG A 131 0.35 19.54 -2.32
C ARG A 131 1.57 18.69 -1.98
N ALA A 132 2.71 18.99 -2.59
CA ALA A 132 3.95 18.30 -2.27
C ALA A 132 4.17 18.34 -0.75
N PRO A 133 4.29 17.19 -0.07
CA PRO A 133 4.56 17.21 1.36
C PRO A 133 5.93 17.84 1.59
N ALA A 134 6.09 18.55 2.71
CA ALA A 134 7.40 18.88 3.21
C ALA A 134 8.14 17.56 3.46
N VAL A 135 9.06 17.22 2.54
CA VAL A 135 9.92 16.04 2.64
C VAL A 135 10.60 16.03 4.01
N GLY A 136 10.48 14.92 4.74
CA GLY A 136 11.44 14.59 5.80
C GLY A 136 11.08 14.94 7.25
N ARG A 137 9.81 15.21 7.63
CA ARG A 137 9.50 15.17 9.06
C ARG A 137 9.47 13.71 9.54
N PRO A 138 10.31 13.32 10.51
CA PRO A 138 10.14 12.03 11.17
C PRO A 138 8.73 11.99 11.76
N VAL A 139 8.02 10.91 11.47
CA VAL A 139 6.74 10.65 12.13
C VAL A 139 7.09 10.32 13.56
N ALA A 140 6.65 11.16 14.50
CA ALA A 140 6.72 10.82 15.90
C ALA A 140 5.97 9.50 16.08
N MET A 141 6.66 8.46 16.54
CA MET A 141 6.03 7.23 16.99
C MET A 141 5.11 7.65 18.15
N ALA A 142 3.80 7.72 17.92
CA ALA A 142 2.86 7.84 19.00
C ALA A 142 2.97 6.55 19.81
N GLU A 143 3.34 6.68 21.09
CA GLU A 143 3.38 5.56 22.02
C GLU A 143 2.03 4.85 21.97
N ALA A 144 2.05 3.57 21.60
CA ALA A 144 0.85 2.74 21.64
C ALA A 144 0.39 2.66 23.10
N VAL A 145 -0.84 3.10 23.35
CA VAL A 145 -1.50 2.99 24.66
C VAL A 145 -1.47 1.53 25.10
N ALA A 146 -0.88 1.30 26.28
CA ALA A 146 -0.78 0.01 26.95
C ALA A 146 -2.13 -0.57 27.35
#